data_AF-A0AAP9KRY2-F1
#
_entry.id   AF-A0AAP9KRY2-F1
#
_cell.length_a   1.000
_cell.length_b   1.000
_cell.length_c   1.000
_cell.angle_alpha   90.00
_cell.angle_beta   90.00
_cell.angle_gamma   90.00
#
_symmetry.space_group_name_H-M   'P 1'
#
loop_
_entity.id
_entity.type
_entity.pdbx_description
1 polymer ?
#
loop_
_entity_poly.entity_id
_entity_poly.type
_entity_poly.pdbx_seq_one_letter_code
_entity_poly.pdbx_strand_id
1 'polypeptide(L)'
;MSLGTCINSKHGAGAALPKCRLIFFSLAAEREMGIYPSQWMTLAQSWPRAIKFLKKTVAQKDYNQDAELGYEGRLMMFHQLWLAYGDNFYQTLHRHYRVSAPDLPTDAEKINSFIINASIYSGYNLASFFTTWGLMPKDPNAYNTLMAELNALKLPDTRIDPYTLTDLAD
;
A
#
# COMPACT_ATOMS: atom_id res chain seq x y z
N MET A 1 9.29 7.92 5.97
CA MET A 1 9.12 6.61 6.64
C MET A 1 8.67 5.65 5.57
N SER A 2 9.53 4.70 5.23
CA SER A 2 9.39 3.81 4.08
C SER A 2 8.35 2.73 4.33
N LEU A 3 7.69 2.25 3.26
CA LEU A 3 6.73 1.15 3.29
C LEU A 3 7.32 -0.15 3.87
N GLY A 4 8.66 -0.27 3.84
CA GLY A 4 9.40 -1.34 4.51
C GLY A 4 9.23 -1.35 6.04
N THR A 5 8.80 -0.26 6.65
CA THR A 5 8.46 -0.20 8.08
C THR A 5 7.03 -0.70 8.37
N CYS A 6 6.26 -1.17 7.37
CA CYS A 6 4.90 -1.68 7.60
C CYS A 6 4.79 -3.21 7.50
N ILE A 7 5.77 -3.90 6.91
CA ILE A 7 5.57 -5.26 6.37
C ILE A 7 6.15 -6.38 7.22
N ASN A 8 7.30 -6.19 7.88
CA ASN A 8 7.80 -7.19 8.83
C ASN A 8 8.77 -6.59 9.85
N SER A 9 8.62 -6.95 11.11
CA SER A 9 9.65 -6.73 12.13
C SER A 9 9.66 -7.92 13.05
N LYS A 10 10.69 -8.75 12.89
CA LYS A 10 11.13 -9.65 13.95
C LYS A 10 12.32 -9.10 14.74
N HIS A 11 13.14 -8.18 14.22
CA HIS A 11 14.25 -7.67 15.02
C HIS A 11 14.59 -6.20 14.71
N GLY A 12 14.81 -5.44 15.78
CA GLY A 12 15.71 -4.28 15.81
C GLY A 12 15.22 -2.99 15.14
N ALA A 13 14.98 -1.97 15.98
CA ALA A 13 14.92 -0.55 15.63
C ALA A 13 13.85 -0.10 14.61
N GLY A 14 12.77 0.53 15.10
CA GLY A 14 11.89 1.30 14.22
C GLY A 14 10.54 1.64 14.83
N ALA A 15 10.44 2.80 15.50
CA ALA A 15 9.26 3.30 16.21
C ALA A 15 8.02 3.65 15.32
N ALA A 16 7.92 3.10 14.10
CA ALA A 16 6.84 3.39 13.14
C ALA A 16 5.99 2.17 12.75
N LEU A 17 6.42 0.96 13.10
CA LEU A 17 5.80 -0.34 12.77
C LEU A 17 4.39 -0.63 13.35
N PRO A 18 3.97 -0.12 14.53
CA PRO A 18 2.64 -0.43 15.07
C PRO A 18 1.53 0.43 14.44
N LYS A 19 1.85 1.66 14.05
CA LYS A 19 0.85 2.70 13.79
C LYS A 19 0.02 2.41 12.54
N CYS A 20 0.64 2.07 11.41
CA CYS A 20 -0.11 1.83 10.17
C CYS A 20 -1.02 0.60 10.27
N ARG A 21 -0.54 -0.52 10.85
CA ARG A 21 -1.35 -1.73 11.04
C ARG A 21 -2.55 -1.49 11.95
N LEU A 22 -2.33 -0.82 13.08
CA LEU A 22 -3.41 -0.51 14.03
C LEU A 22 -4.47 0.37 13.38
N ILE A 23 -4.08 1.33 12.53
CA ILE A 23 -5.03 2.19 11.83
C ILE A 23 -5.97 1.40 10.89
N PHE A 24 -5.50 0.33 10.22
CA PHE A 24 -6.40 -0.52 9.41
C PHE A 24 -7.48 -1.22 10.25
N PHE A 25 -7.11 -1.76 11.41
CA PHE A 25 -8.07 -2.41 12.29
C PHE A 25 -9.05 -1.40 12.91
N SER A 26 -8.56 -0.22 13.28
CA SER A 26 -9.41 0.87 13.75
C SER A 26 -10.42 1.30 12.68
N LEU A 27 -9.99 1.44 11.43
CA LEU A 27 -10.89 1.72 10.29
C LEU A 27 -11.94 0.65 10.06
N ALA A 28 -11.52 -0.62 10.11
CA ALA A 28 -12.44 -1.73 9.97
C ALA A 28 -13.50 -1.69 11.08
N ALA A 29 -13.08 -1.44 12.33
CA ALA A 29 -14.00 -1.31 13.45
C ALA A 29 -14.98 -0.14 13.30
N GLU A 30 -14.53 1.03 12.81
CA GLU A 30 -15.42 2.17 12.54
C GLU A 30 -16.50 1.85 11.51
N ARG A 31 -16.15 1.09 10.47
CA ARG A 31 -17.10 0.65 9.44
C ARG A 31 -18.14 -0.33 9.99
N GLU A 32 -17.70 -1.29 10.80
CA GLU A 32 -18.62 -2.22 11.50
C GLU A 32 -19.58 -1.48 12.44
N MET A 33 -19.14 -0.34 13.01
CA MET A 33 -19.98 0.55 13.82
C MET A 33 -20.87 1.49 12.99
N GLY A 34 -20.84 1.41 11.64
CA GLY A 34 -21.63 2.26 10.74
C GLY A 34 -21.09 3.69 10.59
N ILE A 35 -19.87 3.97 11.04
CA ILE A 35 -19.23 5.28 10.92
C ILE A 35 -18.43 5.31 9.60
N TYR A 36 -19.04 5.83 8.54
CA TYR A 36 -18.42 5.94 7.21
C TYR A 36 -18.87 7.21 6.47
N PRO A 37 -17.96 8.00 5.87
CA PRO A 37 -16.49 7.87 5.89
C PRO A 37 -15.90 8.11 7.29
N SER A 38 -14.70 7.59 7.54
CA SER A 38 -14.10 7.71 8.88
C SER A 38 -13.82 9.18 9.23
N GLN A 39 -14.27 9.60 10.41
CA GLN A 39 -14.17 11.00 10.84
C GLN A 39 -12.71 11.45 10.94
N TRP A 40 -11.82 10.55 11.36
CA TRP A 40 -10.40 10.86 11.47
C TRP A 40 -9.75 11.07 10.10
N MET A 41 -10.13 10.32 9.05
CA MET A 41 -9.57 10.53 7.70
C MET A 41 -9.98 11.89 7.15
N THR A 42 -11.24 12.26 7.36
CA THR A 42 -11.79 13.55 6.96
C THR A 42 -11.12 14.68 7.71
N LEU A 43 -10.95 14.55 9.03
CA LEU A 43 -10.26 15.55 9.87
C LEU A 43 -8.78 15.70 9.50
N ALA A 44 -8.12 14.60 9.18
CA ALA A 44 -6.71 14.59 8.80
C ALA A 44 -6.44 15.08 7.37
N GLN A 45 -7.50 15.41 6.60
CA GLN A 45 -7.41 15.77 5.17
C GLN A 45 -6.60 14.76 4.35
N SER A 46 -6.79 13.48 4.64
CA SER A 46 -6.01 12.37 4.06
C SER A 46 -6.16 12.32 2.53
N TRP A 47 -7.39 12.48 2.03
CA TRP A 47 -7.67 12.50 0.59
C TRP A 47 -7.15 13.74 -0.15
N PRO A 48 -7.38 14.99 0.32
CA PRO A 48 -6.75 16.15 -0.30
C PRO A 48 -5.22 16.03 -0.43
N ARG A 49 -4.54 15.50 0.59
CA ARG A 49 -3.09 15.27 0.56
C ARG A 49 -2.70 14.21 -0.47
N ALA A 50 -3.43 13.08 -0.49
CA ALA A 50 -3.22 12.03 -1.48
C ALA A 50 -3.45 12.55 -2.91
N ILE A 51 -4.57 13.22 -3.18
CA ILE A 51 -4.88 13.78 -4.51
C ILE A 51 -3.82 14.80 -4.94
N LYS A 52 -3.35 15.66 -4.03
CA LYS A 52 -2.26 16.61 -4.31
C LYS A 52 -0.97 15.87 -4.69
N PHE A 53 -0.62 14.79 -3.98
CA PHE A 53 0.54 13.96 -4.30
C PHE A 53 0.38 13.25 -5.65
N LEU A 54 -0.80 12.72 -5.93
CA LEU A 54 -1.08 12.01 -7.16
C LEU A 54 -1.01 12.91 -8.41
N LYS A 55 -1.30 14.21 -8.26
CA LYS A 55 -1.12 15.24 -9.31
C LYS A 55 0.33 15.59 -9.64
N LYS A 56 1.32 15.17 -8.84
CA LYS A 56 2.75 15.41 -9.14
C LYS A 56 3.20 14.60 -10.37
N THR A 57 4.33 14.95 -10.96
CA THR A 57 4.94 14.16 -12.05
C THR A 57 5.66 12.94 -11.50
N VAL A 58 5.71 11.84 -12.27
CA VAL A 58 6.26 10.54 -11.82
C VAL A 58 7.70 10.65 -11.32
N ALA A 59 8.51 11.53 -11.91
CA ALA A 59 9.91 11.75 -11.51
C ALA A 59 10.10 12.37 -10.11
N GLN A 60 9.07 13.04 -9.58
CA GLN A 60 9.11 13.69 -8.25
C GLN A 60 8.34 12.90 -7.19
N LYS A 61 7.69 11.79 -7.57
CA LYS A 61 6.92 10.95 -6.66
C LYS A 61 7.85 9.98 -5.93
N ASP A 62 8.11 10.24 -4.66
CA ASP A 62 8.72 9.27 -3.76
C ASP A 62 7.78 9.00 -2.61
N TYR A 63 7.08 7.88 -2.66
CA TYR A 63 6.16 7.47 -1.60
C TYR A 63 6.83 7.45 -0.22
N ASN A 64 8.10 7.01 -0.14
CA ASN A 64 8.80 6.75 1.11
C ASN A 64 9.36 8.02 1.79
N GLN A 65 9.67 9.04 0.98
CA GLN A 65 10.35 10.26 1.43
C GLN A 65 9.54 11.55 1.29
N ASP A 66 8.41 11.55 0.56
CA ASP A 66 7.61 12.76 0.42
C ASP A 66 7.00 13.17 1.79
N ALA A 67 7.32 14.39 2.21
CA ALA A 67 6.85 14.99 3.45
C ALA A 67 5.40 15.50 3.32
N GLU A 68 4.96 15.89 2.13
CA GLU A 68 3.61 16.40 1.88
C GLU A 68 2.55 15.30 1.93
N LEU A 69 2.94 14.06 1.63
CA LEU A 69 2.04 12.90 1.71
C LEU A 69 1.70 12.55 3.17
N GLY A 70 2.60 12.84 4.11
CA GLY A 70 2.42 12.51 5.53
C GLY A 70 2.26 11.01 5.79
N TYR A 71 1.77 10.64 6.97
CA TYR A 71 1.36 9.25 7.23
C TYR A 71 -0.07 9.00 6.74
N GLU A 72 -0.88 10.06 6.69
CA GLU A 72 -2.30 10.06 6.38
C GLU A 72 -2.56 9.84 4.90
N GLY A 73 -1.83 10.55 4.03
CA GLY A 73 -1.92 10.36 2.59
C GLY A 73 -1.36 9.00 2.16
N ARG A 74 -0.36 8.47 2.88
CA ARG A 74 0.19 7.12 2.65
C ARG A 74 -0.87 6.04 2.88
N LEU A 75 -1.71 6.22 3.89
CA LEU A 75 -2.80 5.29 4.20
C LEU A 75 -3.85 5.24 3.08
N MET A 76 -4.01 6.32 2.29
CA MET A 76 -4.99 6.34 1.20
C MET A 76 -4.65 5.33 0.10
N MET A 77 -3.37 5.09 -0.21
CA MET A 77 -2.97 4.07 -1.18
C MET A 77 -3.48 2.68 -0.77
N PHE A 78 -3.33 2.33 0.52
CA PHE A 78 -3.84 1.06 1.02
C PHE A 78 -5.37 1.06 1.13
N HIS A 79 -5.97 2.20 1.46
CA HIS A 79 -7.42 2.32 1.45
C HIS A 79 -8.00 2.12 0.04
N GLN A 80 -7.32 2.58 -1.02
CA GLN A 80 -7.71 2.32 -2.41
C GLN A 80 -7.66 0.82 -2.76
N LEU A 81 -6.65 0.10 -2.30
CA LEU A 81 -6.60 -1.35 -2.45
C LEU A 81 -7.75 -2.03 -1.69
N TRP A 82 -8.11 -1.51 -0.51
CA TRP A 82 -9.27 -2.01 0.23
C TRP A 82 -10.58 -1.73 -0.51
N LEU A 83 -10.76 -0.55 -1.10
CA LEU A 83 -11.95 -0.23 -1.91
C LEU A 83 -12.07 -1.13 -3.14
N ALA A 84 -10.94 -1.52 -3.74
CA ALA A 84 -10.92 -2.37 -4.92
C ALA A 84 -11.18 -3.86 -4.62
N TYR A 85 -10.61 -4.39 -3.53
CA TYR A 85 -10.57 -5.84 -3.26
C TYR A 85 -11.27 -6.28 -1.96
N GLY A 86 -11.65 -5.33 -1.11
CA GLY A 86 -12.34 -5.56 0.16
C GLY A 86 -11.46 -6.13 1.28
N ASP A 87 -12.11 -6.57 2.36
CA ASP A 87 -11.44 -7.05 3.58
C ASP A 87 -10.72 -8.39 3.40
N ASN A 88 -11.25 -9.30 2.57
CA ASN A 88 -10.68 -10.63 2.38
C ASN A 88 -9.24 -10.58 1.83
N PHE A 89 -8.97 -9.60 0.96
CA PHE A 89 -7.63 -9.34 0.44
C PHE A 89 -6.62 -9.06 1.56
N TYR A 90 -6.93 -8.15 2.47
CA TYR A 90 -6.03 -7.81 3.57
C TYR A 90 -5.91 -8.94 4.60
N GLN A 91 -7.00 -9.65 4.88
CA GLN A 91 -6.99 -10.79 5.80
C GLN A 91 -6.06 -11.91 5.30
N THR A 92 -6.16 -12.27 4.02
CA THR A 92 -5.32 -13.30 3.39
C THR A 92 -3.86 -12.86 3.29
N LEU A 93 -3.61 -11.62 2.86
CA LEU A 93 -2.27 -11.04 2.79
C LEU A 93 -1.59 -11.02 4.18
N HIS A 94 -2.27 -10.54 5.21
CA HIS A 94 -1.71 -10.52 6.58
C HIS A 94 -1.56 -11.92 7.19
N ARG A 95 -2.42 -12.88 6.82
CA ARG A 95 -2.24 -14.27 7.22
C ARG A 95 -0.96 -14.83 6.60
N HIS A 96 -0.72 -14.58 5.31
CA HIS A 96 0.49 -15.01 4.62
C HIS A 96 1.75 -14.48 5.31
N TYR A 97 1.85 -13.18 5.55
CA TYR A 97 3.04 -12.61 6.21
C TYR A 97 3.29 -13.15 7.62
N ARG A 98 2.23 -13.48 8.37
CA ARG A 98 2.35 -14.09 9.69
C ARG A 98 2.84 -15.53 9.64
N VAL A 99 2.40 -16.31 8.65
CA VAL A 99 2.77 -17.73 8.50
C VAL A 99 4.14 -17.89 7.87
N SER A 100 4.36 -17.22 6.74
CA SER A 100 5.62 -17.29 5.99
C SER A 100 6.78 -16.64 6.75
N ALA A 101 6.47 -15.64 7.59
CA ALA A 101 7.44 -14.87 8.38
C ALA A 101 8.77 -14.59 7.64
N PRO A 102 8.72 -14.05 6.39
CA PRO A 102 9.91 -13.94 5.57
C PRO A 102 10.92 -12.98 6.21
N ASP A 103 12.18 -13.40 6.25
CA ASP A 103 13.27 -12.53 6.70
C ASP A 103 13.65 -11.59 5.55
N LEU A 104 13.21 -10.34 5.68
CA LEU A 104 13.36 -9.30 4.66
C LEU A 104 14.24 -8.19 5.25
N PRO A 105 15.58 -8.28 5.08
CA PRO A 105 16.50 -7.35 5.73
C PRO A 105 16.44 -5.95 5.12
N THR A 106 16.16 -5.81 3.82
CA THR A 106 16.15 -4.52 3.14
C THR A 106 14.74 -3.97 2.87
N ASP A 107 14.61 -2.65 2.81
CA ASP A 107 13.34 -2.01 2.45
C ASP A 107 12.93 -2.31 1.00
N ALA A 108 13.89 -2.52 0.09
CA ALA A 108 13.62 -2.89 -1.29
C ALA A 108 12.99 -4.30 -1.39
N GLU A 109 13.52 -5.28 -0.67
CA GLU A 109 12.96 -6.65 -0.62
C GLU A 109 11.56 -6.67 -0.02
N LYS A 110 11.30 -5.82 0.98
CA LYS A 110 9.96 -5.66 1.57
C LYS A 110 8.96 -5.10 0.56
N ILE A 111 9.35 -4.08 -0.19
CA ILE A 111 8.51 -3.48 -1.23
C ILE A 111 8.27 -4.51 -2.35
N ASN A 112 9.30 -5.23 -2.80
CA ASN A 112 9.15 -6.27 -3.81
C ASN A 112 8.18 -7.35 -3.37
N SER A 113 8.43 -7.93 -2.19
CA SER A 113 7.57 -8.96 -1.61
C SER A 113 6.13 -8.48 -1.47
N PHE A 114 5.93 -7.20 -1.13
CA PHE A 114 4.60 -6.60 -1.05
C PHE A 114 3.88 -6.59 -2.39
N ILE A 115 4.53 -6.06 -3.42
CA ILE A 115 3.93 -5.88 -4.74
C ILE A 115 3.57 -7.25 -5.34
N ILE A 116 4.45 -8.24 -5.17
CA ILE A 116 4.25 -9.61 -5.64
C ILE A 116 3.08 -10.26 -4.91
N ASN A 117 3.11 -10.28 -3.58
CA ASN A 117 2.03 -10.90 -2.79
C ASN A 117 0.70 -10.18 -3.01
N ALA A 118 0.70 -8.84 -3.08
CA ALA A 118 -0.49 -8.06 -3.39
C ALA A 118 -1.05 -8.46 -4.77
N SER A 119 -0.22 -8.64 -5.79
CA SER A 119 -0.67 -9.06 -7.12
C SER A 119 -1.22 -10.50 -7.13
N ILE A 120 -0.59 -11.41 -6.37
CA ILE A 120 -1.07 -12.80 -6.21
C ILE A 120 -2.44 -12.84 -5.53
N TYR A 121 -2.61 -12.12 -4.42
CA TYR A 121 -3.85 -12.15 -3.64
C TYR A 121 -4.97 -11.29 -4.23
N SER A 122 -4.64 -10.26 -5.01
CA SER A 122 -5.62 -9.52 -5.78
C SER A 122 -6.08 -10.30 -7.02
N GLY A 123 -5.24 -11.19 -7.54
CA GLY A 123 -5.47 -11.90 -8.79
C GLY A 123 -5.24 -11.04 -10.05
N TYR A 124 -4.66 -9.84 -9.89
CA TYR A 124 -4.41 -8.89 -10.97
C TYR A 124 -3.00 -8.30 -10.88
N ASN A 125 -2.47 -7.85 -12.02
CA ASN A 125 -1.20 -7.16 -12.05
C ASN A 125 -1.30 -5.74 -11.46
N LEU A 126 -0.77 -5.53 -10.26
CA LEU A 126 -0.79 -4.24 -9.56
C LEU A 126 0.43 -3.35 -9.85
N ALA A 127 1.32 -3.73 -10.78
CA ALA A 127 2.53 -2.97 -11.10
C ALA A 127 2.23 -1.49 -11.39
N SER A 128 1.32 -1.23 -12.34
CA SER A 128 0.95 0.11 -12.78
C SER A 128 0.39 0.98 -11.67
N PHE A 129 -0.35 0.38 -10.73
CA PHE A 129 -0.87 1.08 -9.56
C PHE A 129 0.26 1.54 -8.64
N PHE A 130 1.22 0.66 -8.34
CA PHE A 130 2.36 1.01 -7.50
C PHE A 130 3.33 2.00 -8.18
N THR A 131 3.50 1.91 -9.51
CA THR A 131 4.22 2.92 -10.30
C THR A 131 3.62 4.30 -10.12
N THR A 132 2.29 4.40 -10.23
CA THR A 132 1.57 5.68 -10.16
C THR A 132 1.69 6.32 -8.79
N TRP A 133 1.75 5.50 -7.75
CA TRP A 133 1.98 5.90 -6.36
C TRP A 133 3.46 6.17 -6.03
N GLY A 134 4.40 5.88 -6.94
CA GLY A 134 5.83 6.04 -6.69
C GLY A 134 6.37 5.04 -5.65
N LEU A 135 5.72 3.89 -5.50
CA LEU A 135 6.16 2.80 -4.63
C LEU A 135 6.92 1.75 -5.46
N MET A 136 8.19 2.05 -5.76
CA MET A 136 9.04 1.12 -6.50
C MET A 136 10.44 1.04 -5.89
N PRO A 137 11.14 -0.08 -6.08
CA PRO A 137 12.55 -0.15 -5.78
C PRO A 137 13.30 0.92 -6.57
N LYS A 138 14.14 1.71 -5.88
CA LYS A 138 14.98 2.69 -6.53
C LYS A 138 16.17 2.06 -7.26
N ASP A 139 16.57 0.87 -6.83
CA ASP A 139 17.62 0.10 -7.50
C ASP A 139 17.06 -0.48 -8.82
N PRO A 140 17.65 -0.14 -9.98
CA PRO A 140 17.26 -0.68 -11.27
C PRO A 140 17.28 -2.21 -11.33
N ASN A 141 18.21 -2.86 -10.60
CA ASN A 141 18.28 -4.33 -10.58
C ASN A 141 17.07 -4.92 -9.85
N ALA A 142 16.73 -4.39 -8.68
CA ALA A 142 15.57 -4.82 -7.91
C ALA A 142 14.26 -4.56 -8.67
N TYR A 143 14.19 -3.45 -9.42
CA TYR A 143 13.05 -3.16 -10.30
C TYR A 143 12.92 -4.18 -11.44
N ASN A 144 14.01 -4.51 -12.13
CA ASN A 144 13.99 -5.48 -13.22
C ASN A 144 13.59 -6.89 -12.74
N THR A 145 14.09 -7.31 -11.58
CA THR A 145 13.70 -8.58 -10.95
C THR A 145 12.22 -8.60 -10.62
N LEU A 146 11.70 -7.52 -10.02
CA LEU A 146 10.27 -7.39 -9.72
C LEU A 146 9.42 -7.53 -10.99
N MET A 147 9.76 -6.82 -12.05
CA MET A 147 9.02 -6.89 -13.31
C MET A 147 9.12 -8.28 -13.95
N ALA A 148 10.26 -8.96 -13.85
CA ALA A 148 10.42 -10.33 -14.33
C ALA A 148 9.52 -11.32 -13.57
N GLU A 149 9.44 -11.20 -12.25
CA GLU A 149 8.57 -12.04 -11.41
C GLU A 149 7.08 -11.78 -11.69
N LEU A 150 6.69 -10.52 -11.85
CA LEU A 150 5.32 -10.15 -12.21
C LEU A 150 4.93 -10.68 -13.60
N ASN A 151 5.84 -10.60 -14.57
CA ASN A 151 5.63 -11.17 -15.90
C ASN A 151 5.52 -12.71 -15.86
N ALA A 152 6.26 -13.37 -14.97
CA ALA A 152 6.18 -14.82 -14.77
C ALA A 152 4.83 -15.28 -14.20
N LEU A 153 4.17 -14.43 -13.40
CA LEU A 153 2.86 -14.72 -12.81
C LEU A 153 1.70 -14.69 -13.84
N LYS A 154 1.89 -14.08 -15.02
CA LYS A 154 0.91 -14.02 -16.12
C LYS A 154 -0.49 -13.59 -15.67
N LEU A 155 -0.56 -12.65 -14.73
CA LEU A 155 -1.83 -12.16 -14.20
C LEU A 155 -2.50 -11.23 -15.21
N PRO A 156 -3.85 -11.25 -15.28
CA PRO A 156 -4.58 -10.28 -16.09
C PRO A 156 -4.38 -8.86 -15.53
N ASP A 157 -4.40 -7.88 -16.43
CA ASP A 157 -4.40 -6.47 -16.02
C ASP A 157 -5.67 -6.13 -15.23
N THR A 158 -5.54 -5.17 -14.31
CA THR A 158 -6.62 -4.78 -13.40
C THR A 158 -7.87 -4.34 -14.17
N ARG A 159 -9.03 -4.93 -13.85
CA ARG A 159 -10.33 -4.57 -14.46
C ARG A 159 -10.83 -3.18 -14.03
N ILE A 160 -10.43 -2.73 -12.83
CA ILE A 160 -10.78 -1.44 -12.24
C ILE A 160 -9.47 -0.80 -11.83
N ASP A 161 -9.19 0.41 -12.31
CA ASP A 161 -8.02 1.17 -11.88
C ASP A 161 -8.22 1.61 -10.43
N PRO A 162 -7.53 1.01 -9.43
CA PRO A 162 -7.79 1.34 -8.02
C PRO A 162 -7.43 2.80 -7.70
N TYR A 163 -6.69 3.44 -8.59
CA TYR A 163 -6.27 4.83 -8.52
C TYR A 163 -7.43 5.83 -8.55
N THR A 164 -8.56 5.49 -9.18
CA THR A 164 -9.74 6.39 -9.28
C THR A 164 -10.71 6.25 -8.11
N LEU A 165 -10.50 5.27 -7.23
CA LEU A 165 -11.40 5.01 -6.12
C LEU A 165 -11.14 5.99 -4.97
N THR A 166 -12.21 6.63 -4.51
CA THR A 166 -12.24 7.50 -3.33
C THR A 166 -13.52 7.29 -2.54
N ASP A 167 -13.46 7.34 -1.21
CA ASP A 167 -14.65 7.32 -0.34
C ASP A 167 -15.11 8.73 0.07
N LEU A 168 -14.57 9.77 -0.58
CA LEU A 168 -15.11 11.12 -0.50
C LEU A 168 -16.54 11.11 -1.04
N ALA A 169 -17.49 11.55 -0.22
CA ALA A 169 -18.80 11.94 -0.74
C ALA A 169 -18.58 13.12 -1.71
N ASP A 170 -19.11 12.98 -2.92
CA ASP A 170 -19.11 14.03 -3.96
C ASP A 170 -19.74 15.34 -3.47
#